data_AF-A0A847SWE4-F1
#
_entry.id   AF-A0A847SWE4-F1
#
_cell.length_a   1.000
_cell.length_b   1.000
_cell.length_c   1.000
_cell.angle_alpha   90.00
_cell.angle_beta   90.00
_cell.angle_gamma   90.00
#
_symmetry.space_group_name_H-M   'P 1'
#
loop_
_entity.id
_entity.type
_entity.pdbx_description
1 polymer ?
#
loop_
_entity_poly.entity_id
_entity_poly.type
_entity_poly.pdbx_seq_one_letter_code
_entity_poly.pdbx_strand_id
1 'polypeptide(L)'
;MYTGSDRLRNLQVVQNQDGRLEVFGTNSQDQIWFTWQTAPSNGWVGRWNILYSDVDRLRVLSAARNKDGRLEVFGIAPDGRVWHTWQTAPNNGWVGSWNLMHGSSHRLKSLTAVQNQDGRLEVFGIGSDDRIWHTWQTAPSNGWNEGWNILYSDADRLKNLVAIQNKDGRLELFGTNSQDQIWHTWQTAPNNGWVGRWNILYNESDRLRNLQVVQNQDGRLEVFGTNSQDQIWFTWQTSPSNGWVGRWNILYSESDRLRNLAVTRNHDGRLEVFGTNSQDQIWHTWQTAPNNGWVGRWHMMFQDVDRLRELAAIRNADGRIEVFGVAPDDKIWHTWQTSPSNGWWSEWRRINFAMQAQQQTNWCWAAVSTSVSAFFDNATTWTQCRVVNGELGRTDCCTQGSSTNCNVPWFLDRALTRTGNLRSMTSGSPTMNDVRQDVDNNRPLCVRIGWSGGGGHFVAIDGYNSDLDMVAVDDPWFGASDVALNVLQTAYQGTGSTTHRYRVEP
;
A
#
# COMPACT_ATOMS: atom_id res chain seq x y z
N MET A 1 -5.49 7.23 7.38
CA MET A 1 -6.36 8.40 7.08
C MET A 1 -7.53 8.41 8.07
N TYR A 2 -7.86 9.57 8.65
CA TYR A 2 -8.25 9.69 10.06
C TYR A 2 -9.76 9.72 10.38
N THR A 3 -10.27 8.60 10.89
CA THR A 3 -11.01 8.39 12.16
C THR A 3 -11.85 7.11 12.01
N GLY A 4 -12.16 6.40 13.10
CA GLY A 4 -13.02 5.21 13.05
C GLY A 4 -14.45 5.47 12.52
N SER A 5 -14.79 6.72 12.24
CA SER A 5 -16.09 7.21 11.75
C SER A 5 -16.14 7.53 10.26
N ASP A 6 -15.00 7.61 9.55
CA ASP A 6 -15.03 7.89 8.10
C ASP A 6 -15.54 6.66 7.34
N ARG A 7 -16.59 6.85 6.54
CA ARG A 7 -17.27 5.77 5.80
C ARG A 7 -17.46 6.16 4.34
N LEU A 8 -16.63 5.63 3.44
CA LEU A 8 -16.79 5.78 1.99
C LEU A 8 -16.96 4.42 1.33
N ARG A 9 -17.76 4.38 0.26
CA ARG A 9 -18.09 3.17 -0.47
C ARG A 9 -17.15 2.89 -1.64
N ASN A 10 -16.55 3.94 -2.19
CA ASN A 10 -15.61 3.92 -3.30
C ASN A 10 -14.62 5.07 -3.17
N LEU A 11 -13.50 4.96 -3.89
CA LEU A 11 -12.47 5.98 -3.95
C LEU A 11 -12.00 6.21 -5.39
N GLN A 12 -11.58 7.43 -5.67
CA GLN A 12 -10.86 7.84 -6.87
C GLN A 12 -9.66 8.65 -6.44
N VAL A 13 -8.48 8.23 -6.85
CA VAL A 13 -7.22 8.89 -6.49
C VAL A 13 -6.59 9.47 -7.72
N VAL A 14 -6.23 10.75 -7.67
CA VAL A 14 -5.62 11.49 -8.78
C VAL A 14 -4.45 12.34 -8.26
N GLN A 15 -3.52 12.65 -9.15
CA GLN A 15 -2.39 13.52 -8.82
C GLN A 15 -2.61 14.94 -9.36
N ASN A 16 -2.51 15.92 -8.47
CA ASN A 16 -2.48 17.34 -8.80
C ASN A 16 -1.26 17.70 -9.68
N GLN A 17 -1.21 18.93 -10.21
CA GLN A 17 -0.07 19.36 -11.05
C GLN A 17 1.25 19.40 -10.26
N ASP A 18 1.18 19.81 -8.99
CA ASP A 18 2.34 19.90 -8.09
C ASP A 18 2.83 18.54 -7.54
N GLY A 19 2.14 17.45 -7.88
CA GLY A 19 2.50 16.09 -7.45
C GLY A 19 1.77 15.61 -6.21
N ARG A 20 0.96 16.45 -5.53
CA ARG A 20 0.12 16.02 -4.40
C ARG A 20 -0.95 15.05 -4.87
N LEU A 21 -1.16 13.98 -4.13
CA LEU A 21 -2.33 13.12 -4.32
C LEU A 21 -3.57 13.78 -3.73
N GLU A 22 -4.70 13.61 -4.41
CA GLU A 22 -6.02 14.01 -3.97
C GLU A 22 -6.99 12.84 -4.18
N VAL A 23 -7.77 12.55 -3.15
CA VAL A 23 -8.68 11.41 -3.09
C VAL A 23 -10.10 11.94 -2.99
N PHE A 24 -10.96 11.43 -3.84
CA PHE A 24 -12.41 11.64 -3.79
C PHE A 24 -13.07 10.31 -3.48
N GLY A 25 -14.23 10.33 -2.83
CA GLY A 25 -15.05 9.15 -2.63
C GLY A 25 -16.47 9.50 -2.24
N THR A 26 -17.35 8.52 -2.29
CA THR A 26 -18.77 8.72 -1.95
C THR A 26 -19.18 7.87 -0.77
N ASN A 27 -20.02 8.38 0.14
CA ASN A 27 -20.47 7.61 1.30
C ASN A 27 -21.73 6.79 1.01
N SER A 28 -22.34 6.23 2.07
CA SER A 28 -23.55 5.41 1.93
C SER A 28 -24.80 6.15 1.45
N GLN A 29 -24.76 7.47 1.52
CA GLN A 29 -25.80 8.40 1.07
C GLN A 29 -25.43 9.05 -0.26
N ASP A 30 -24.41 8.57 -0.99
CA ASP A 30 -23.91 9.17 -2.23
C ASP A 30 -23.39 10.62 -2.06
N GLN A 31 -23.07 11.06 -0.84
CA GLN A 31 -22.40 12.35 -0.61
C GLN A 31 -20.93 12.27 -1.03
N ILE A 32 -20.42 13.35 -1.62
CA ILE A 32 -19.07 13.41 -2.16
C ILE A 32 -18.13 14.01 -1.12
N TRP A 33 -17.10 13.25 -0.80
CA TRP A 33 -16.05 13.64 0.13
C TRP A 33 -14.70 13.64 -0.56
N PHE A 34 -13.82 14.52 -0.13
CA PHE A 34 -12.46 14.58 -0.64
C PHE A 34 -11.44 14.98 0.43
N THR A 35 -10.19 14.56 0.21
CA THR A 35 -9.02 14.95 0.99
C THR A 35 -7.79 14.94 0.09
N TRP A 36 -6.73 15.63 0.51
CA TRP A 36 -5.53 15.79 -0.30
C TRP A 36 -4.28 15.80 0.56
N GLN A 37 -3.15 15.48 -0.06
CA GLN A 37 -1.86 15.65 0.57
C GLN A 37 -1.57 17.13 0.81
N THR A 38 -0.95 17.48 1.94
CA THR A 38 -0.58 18.87 2.26
C THR A 38 0.72 19.30 1.57
N ALA A 39 1.59 18.35 1.24
CA ALA A 39 2.76 18.52 0.40
C ALA A 39 2.95 17.28 -0.50
N PRO A 40 3.62 17.37 -1.66
CA PRO A 40 3.81 16.23 -2.54
C PRO A 40 4.45 15.05 -1.80
N SER A 41 3.76 13.91 -1.77
CA SER A 41 4.22 12.68 -1.09
C SER A 41 4.35 12.78 0.44
N ASN A 42 3.80 13.83 1.07
CA ASN A 42 3.94 14.03 2.51
C ASN A 42 2.71 14.67 3.15
N GLY A 43 2.22 14.02 4.20
CA GLY A 43 1.08 14.48 5.00
C GLY A 43 -0.25 14.48 4.25
N TRP A 44 -1.35 14.45 4.99
CA TRP A 44 -2.71 14.58 4.48
C TRP A 44 -3.43 15.68 5.25
N VAL A 45 -4.40 16.34 4.61
CA VAL A 45 -5.36 17.16 5.34
C VAL A 45 -6.07 16.24 6.34
N GLY A 46 -5.96 16.57 7.63
CA GLY A 46 -6.35 15.71 8.75
C GLY A 46 -7.85 15.43 8.90
N ARG A 47 -8.64 15.60 7.84
CA ARG A 47 -10.08 15.31 7.75
C ARG A 47 -10.52 15.10 6.30
N TRP A 48 -11.64 14.42 6.12
CA TRP A 48 -12.42 14.49 4.87
C TRP A 48 -13.26 15.76 4.85
N ASN A 49 -13.40 16.35 3.66
CA ASN A 49 -14.22 17.53 3.42
C ASN A 49 -15.35 17.16 2.46
N ILE A 50 -16.55 17.68 2.70
CA ILE A 50 -17.65 17.57 1.73
C ILE A 50 -17.33 18.46 0.53
N LEU A 51 -17.48 17.94 -0.69
CA LEU A 51 -17.35 18.75 -1.89
C LEU A 51 -18.67 19.48 -2.16
N TYR A 52 -18.68 20.79 -1.90
CA TYR A 52 -19.79 21.74 -1.97
C TYR A 52 -20.89 21.59 -0.92
N SER A 53 -21.73 20.56 -0.99
CA SER A 53 -22.90 20.45 -0.11
C SER A 53 -23.25 19.01 0.26
N ASP A 54 -23.84 18.86 1.45
CA ASP A 54 -24.31 17.59 1.98
C ASP A 54 -25.62 17.11 1.34
N VAL A 55 -26.21 17.87 0.42
CA VAL A 55 -27.37 17.47 -0.41
C VAL A 55 -26.98 17.00 -1.81
N ASP A 56 -25.74 17.21 -2.24
CA ASP A 56 -25.25 16.72 -3.54
C ASP A 56 -25.09 15.20 -3.51
N ARG A 57 -25.52 14.52 -4.59
CA ARG A 57 -25.59 13.05 -4.65
C ARG A 57 -24.92 12.55 -5.93
N LEU A 58 -23.78 11.88 -5.81
CA LEU A 58 -23.08 11.18 -6.88
C LEU A 58 -22.64 9.80 -6.37
N ARG A 59 -22.88 8.75 -7.15
CA ARG A 59 -22.59 7.35 -6.77
C ARG A 59 -21.35 6.77 -7.45
N VAL A 60 -20.94 7.38 -8.56
CA VAL A 60 -19.73 7.02 -9.32
C VAL A 60 -18.97 8.31 -9.53
N LEU A 61 -17.65 8.25 -9.37
CA LEU A 61 -16.74 9.35 -9.63
C LEU A 61 -15.65 8.89 -10.60
N SER A 62 -15.12 9.82 -11.39
CA SER A 62 -13.84 9.69 -12.09
C SER A 62 -13.20 11.06 -12.13
N ALA A 63 -11.89 11.13 -11.93
CA ALA A 63 -11.14 12.38 -11.92
C ALA A 63 -10.00 12.32 -12.93
N ALA A 64 -9.78 13.42 -13.64
CA ALA A 64 -8.68 13.55 -14.58
C ALA A 64 -8.01 14.93 -14.45
N ARG A 65 -6.74 15.00 -14.82
CA ARG A 65 -6.00 16.27 -14.88
C ARG A 65 -6.06 16.82 -16.30
N ASN A 66 -6.61 18.02 -16.43
CA ASN A 66 -6.58 18.80 -17.67
C ASN A 66 -5.15 19.13 -18.11
N LYS A 67 -4.97 19.51 -19.38
CA LYS A 67 -3.65 19.83 -19.94
C LYS A 67 -2.99 21.02 -19.24
N ASP A 68 -3.78 21.99 -18.81
CA ASP A 68 -3.38 23.16 -18.03
C ASP A 68 -3.05 22.86 -16.55
N GLY A 69 -3.24 21.61 -16.10
CA GLY A 69 -2.92 21.17 -14.74
C GLY A 69 -4.09 21.19 -13.76
N ARG A 70 -5.26 21.72 -14.13
CA ARG A 70 -6.46 21.72 -13.28
C ARG A 70 -7.02 20.31 -13.17
N LEU A 71 -7.40 19.90 -11.97
CA LEU A 71 -8.22 18.69 -11.82
C LEU A 71 -9.67 18.97 -12.25
N GLU A 72 -10.29 17.97 -12.87
CA GLU A 72 -11.71 17.94 -13.18
C GLU A 72 -12.29 16.59 -12.76
N VAL A 73 -13.38 16.66 -12.00
CA VAL A 73 -14.07 15.50 -11.43
C VAL A 73 -15.42 15.39 -12.12
N PHE A 74 -15.70 14.19 -12.60
CA PHE A 74 -16.96 13.79 -13.20
C PHE A 74 -17.67 12.84 -12.24
N GLY A 75 -18.99 12.90 -12.17
CA GLY A 75 -19.74 11.93 -11.40
C GLY A 75 -21.13 11.66 -11.95
N ILE A 76 -21.67 10.52 -11.55
CA ILE A 76 -23.00 10.05 -11.96
C ILE A 76 -23.93 10.14 -10.75
N ALA A 77 -25.02 10.88 -10.91
CA ALA A 77 -26.07 11.01 -9.90
C ALA A 77 -26.94 9.75 -9.79
N PRO A 78 -27.73 9.58 -8.72
CA PRO A 78 -28.59 8.41 -8.54
C PRO A 78 -29.55 8.12 -9.68
N ASP A 79 -29.98 9.17 -10.36
CA ASP A 79 -30.88 9.09 -11.50
C ASP A 79 -30.17 8.78 -12.82
N GLY A 80 -28.83 8.68 -12.83
CA GLY A 80 -27.96 8.38 -13.98
C GLY A 80 -27.42 9.61 -14.74
N ARG A 81 -27.78 10.83 -14.35
CA ARG A 81 -27.24 12.05 -14.98
C ARG A 81 -25.77 12.25 -14.63
N VAL A 82 -25.00 12.79 -15.57
CA VAL A 82 -23.57 13.08 -15.39
C VAL A 82 -23.39 14.55 -15.01
N TRP A 83 -22.57 14.79 -14.01
CA TRP A 83 -22.19 16.12 -13.54
C TRP A 83 -20.67 16.23 -13.52
N HIS A 84 -20.14 17.45 -13.65
CA HIS A 84 -18.72 17.70 -13.53
C HIS A 84 -18.41 19.00 -12.80
N THR A 85 -17.22 19.07 -12.22
CA THR A 85 -16.68 20.24 -11.53
C THR A 85 -15.16 20.26 -11.74
N TRP A 86 -14.57 21.45 -11.75
CA TRP A 86 -13.15 21.62 -12.00
C TRP A 86 -12.52 22.64 -11.04
N GLN A 87 -11.22 22.47 -10.80
CA GLN A 87 -10.41 23.52 -10.19
C GLN A 87 -10.38 24.75 -11.10
N THR A 88 -10.41 25.94 -10.51
CA THR A 88 -10.35 27.23 -11.24
C THR A 88 -8.95 27.59 -11.72
N ALA A 89 -7.93 27.11 -11.02
CA ALA A 89 -6.53 27.12 -11.37
C ALA A 89 -5.87 25.87 -10.79
N PRO A 90 -4.72 25.40 -11.32
CA PRO A 90 -4.07 24.21 -10.80
C PRO A 90 -3.83 24.31 -9.28
N ASN A 91 -4.13 23.24 -8.55
CA ASN A 91 -3.91 23.14 -7.11
C ASN A 91 -4.72 24.14 -6.25
N ASN A 92 -5.78 24.76 -6.82
CA ASN A 92 -6.58 25.80 -6.16
C ASN A 92 -8.03 25.34 -5.93
N GLY A 93 -8.88 26.25 -5.46
CA GLY A 93 -10.32 26.02 -5.26
C GLY A 93 -11.09 25.67 -6.54
N TRP A 94 -12.27 25.10 -6.33
CA TRP A 94 -13.18 24.62 -7.37
C TRP A 94 -14.13 25.71 -7.87
N VAL A 95 -14.77 25.50 -9.03
CA VAL A 95 -15.68 26.46 -9.67
C VAL A 95 -16.90 26.87 -8.82
N GLY A 96 -17.20 26.14 -7.75
CA GLY A 96 -18.21 26.50 -6.75
C GLY A 96 -19.52 25.72 -6.84
N SER A 97 -19.71 24.90 -7.86
CA SER A 97 -20.88 24.04 -8.04
C SER A 97 -20.60 22.86 -8.98
N TRP A 98 -21.50 21.87 -8.94
CA TRP A 98 -21.61 20.86 -9.98
C TRP A 98 -22.34 21.40 -11.21
N ASN A 99 -21.77 21.18 -12.39
CA ASN A 99 -22.38 21.53 -13.66
C ASN A 99 -22.93 20.27 -14.33
N LEU A 100 -24.13 20.36 -14.89
CA LEU A 100 -24.73 19.22 -15.58
C LEU A 100 -23.98 19.01 -16.90
N MET A 101 -23.46 17.81 -17.11
CA MET A 101 -22.75 17.46 -18.34
C MET A 101 -23.75 16.99 -19.40
N HIS A 102 -24.11 17.94 -20.26
CA HIS A 102 -25.12 17.81 -21.34
C HIS A 102 -26.57 17.71 -20.83
N GLY A 103 -27.53 17.68 -21.77
CA GLY A 103 -28.96 17.67 -21.45
C GLY A 103 -29.45 16.45 -20.66
N SER A 104 -30.69 16.53 -20.15
CA SER A 104 -31.28 15.59 -19.19
C SER A 104 -31.75 14.24 -19.76
N SER A 105 -31.35 13.84 -20.97
CA SER A 105 -31.81 12.61 -21.62
C SER A 105 -30.91 11.39 -21.38
N HIS A 106 -29.59 11.59 -21.28
CA HIS A 106 -28.64 10.48 -21.17
C HIS A 106 -28.50 9.98 -19.73
N ARG A 107 -28.40 8.66 -19.57
CA ARG A 107 -28.29 7.98 -18.27
C ARG A 107 -27.16 6.98 -18.29
N LEU A 108 -26.08 7.30 -17.57
CA LEU A 108 -24.91 6.44 -17.44
C LEU A 108 -24.92 5.72 -16.10
N LYS A 109 -24.26 4.58 -16.03
CA LYS A 109 -24.02 3.80 -14.81
C LYS A 109 -22.54 3.66 -14.45
N SER A 110 -21.64 3.92 -15.40
CA SER A 110 -20.20 4.01 -15.17
C SER A 110 -19.58 5.00 -16.15
N LEU A 111 -18.46 5.61 -15.76
CA LEU A 111 -17.69 6.48 -16.64
C LEU A 111 -16.19 6.40 -16.33
N THR A 112 -15.36 6.76 -17.31
CA THR A 112 -13.92 6.94 -17.18
C THR A 112 -13.49 8.14 -18.01
N ALA A 113 -12.71 9.04 -17.40
CA ALA A 113 -12.12 10.18 -18.08
C ALA A 113 -10.64 9.91 -18.41
N VAL A 114 -10.20 10.25 -19.61
CA VAL A 114 -8.82 10.07 -20.07
C VAL A 114 -8.39 11.26 -20.92
N GLN A 115 -7.09 11.54 -20.96
CA GLN A 115 -6.53 12.61 -21.79
C GLN A 115 -6.06 12.05 -23.14
N ASN A 116 -6.52 12.65 -24.24
CA ASN A 116 -5.97 12.47 -25.58
C ASN A 116 -4.54 13.05 -25.68
N GLN A 117 -3.77 12.66 -26.70
CA GLN A 117 -2.38 13.11 -26.84
C GLN A 117 -2.26 14.64 -26.96
N ASP A 118 -3.24 15.27 -27.62
CA ASP A 118 -3.32 16.74 -27.76
C ASP A 118 -3.67 17.48 -26.46
N GLY A 119 -4.05 16.75 -25.41
CA GLY A 119 -4.41 17.31 -24.11
C GLY A 119 -5.91 17.46 -23.85
N ARG A 120 -6.77 17.19 -24.84
CA ARG A 120 -8.23 17.19 -24.64
C ARG A 120 -8.64 16.02 -23.75
N LEU A 121 -9.45 16.29 -22.74
CA LEU A 121 -10.12 15.22 -22.01
C LEU A 121 -11.22 14.59 -22.86
N GLU A 122 -11.37 13.29 -22.78
CA GLU A 122 -12.47 12.52 -23.34
C GLU A 122 -13.02 11.60 -22.26
N VAL A 123 -14.35 11.62 -22.11
CA VAL A 123 -15.08 10.84 -21.13
C VAL A 123 -15.86 9.78 -21.88
N PHE A 124 -15.63 8.53 -21.51
CA PHE A 124 -16.39 7.39 -21.97
C PHE A 124 -17.29 6.90 -20.85
N GLY A 125 -18.47 6.40 -21.17
CA GLY A 125 -19.34 5.80 -20.18
C GLY A 125 -20.29 4.78 -20.76
N ILE A 126 -20.84 3.99 -19.85
CA ILE A 126 -21.79 2.93 -20.17
C ILE A 126 -23.17 3.40 -19.72
N GLY A 127 -24.14 3.32 -20.62
CA GLY A 127 -25.54 3.63 -20.38
C GLY A 127 -26.22 2.63 -19.43
N SER A 128 -27.38 2.99 -18.89
CA SER A 128 -28.24 2.03 -18.17
C SER A 128 -28.74 0.88 -19.07
N ASP A 129 -28.66 1.07 -20.39
CA ASP A 129 -28.97 0.09 -21.43
C ASP A 129 -27.72 -0.64 -21.97
N ASP A 130 -26.59 -0.54 -21.27
CA ASP A 130 -25.28 -1.11 -21.61
C ASP A 130 -24.64 -0.55 -22.90
N ARG A 131 -25.21 0.49 -23.52
CA ARG A 131 -24.58 1.17 -24.67
C ARG A 131 -23.36 1.96 -24.25
N ILE A 132 -22.41 2.11 -25.17
CA ILE A 132 -21.19 2.86 -24.95
C ILE A 132 -21.34 4.27 -25.51
N TRP A 133 -21.12 5.25 -24.65
CA TRP A 133 -21.22 6.66 -24.96
C TRP A 133 -19.88 7.35 -24.74
N HIS A 134 -19.64 8.43 -25.47
CA HIS A 134 -18.50 9.31 -25.20
C HIS A 134 -18.79 10.77 -25.50
N THR A 135 -18.00 11.64 -24.88
CA THR A 135 -17.96 13.08 -25.14
C THR A 135 -16.56 13.59 -24.86
N TRP A 136 -16.14 14.65 -25.53
CA TRP A 136 -14.77 15.13 -25.48
C TRP A 136 -14.70 16.65 -25.41
N GLN A 137 -13.61 17.16 -24.89
CA GLN A 137 -13.30 18.58 -25.01
C GLN A 137 -13.03 18.92 -26.48
N THR A 138 -13.51 20.09 -26.93
CA THR A 138 -13.29 20.56 -28.32
C THR A 138 -11.92 21.22 -28.50
N ALA A 139 -11.31 21.71 -27.42
CA ALA A 139 -9.94 22.18 -27.36
C ALA A 139 -9.32 21.80 -26.01
N PRO A 140 -7.99 21.67 -25.87
CA PRO A 140 -7.37 21.30 -24.60
C PRO A 140 -7.81 22.23 -23.48
N SER A 141 -8.32 21.66 -22.39
CA SER A 141 -8.82 22.40 -21.22
C SER A 141 -9.99 23.37 -21.50
N ASN A 142 -10.66 23.28 -22.66
CA ASN A 142 -11.69 24.25 -23.05
C ASN A 142 -12.84 23.68 -23.89
N GLY A 143 -14.06 23.95 -23.42
CA GLY A 143 -15.30 23.55 -24.09
C GLY A 143 -15.50 22.04 -24.13
N TRP A 144 -16.74 21.61 -24.36
CA TRP A 144 -17.11 20.22 -24.57
C TRP A 144 -17.90 20.11 -25.88
N ASN A 145 -17.83 18.94 -26.50
CA ASN A 145 -18.69 18.61 -27.62
C ASN A 145 -20.16 18.78 -27.23
N GLU A 146 -21.06 19.00 -28.18
CA GLU A 146 -22.46 19.41 -27.92
C GLU A 146 -23.29 18.36 -27.14
N GLY A 147 -22.82 17.12 -27.04
CA GLY A 147 -23.52 16.07 -26.32
C GLY A 147 -22.74 14.77 -26.16
N TRP A 148 -23.45 13.76 -25.65
CA TRP A 148 -23.02 12.36 -25.64
C TRP A 148 -23.27 11.74 -27.02
N ASN A 149 -22.28 11.00 -27.52
CA ASN A 149 -22.35 10.30 -28.79
C ASN A 149 -22.20 8.80 -28.55
N ILE A 150 -22.88 7.98 -29.34
CA ILE A 150 -22.71 6.53 -29.30
C ILE A 150 -21.36 6.19 -29.93
N LEU A 151 -20.59 5.34 -29.25
CA LEU A 151 -19.36 4.81 -29.82
C LEU A 151 -19.71 3.59 -30.71
N TYR A 152 -19.77 3.85 -32.02
CA TYR A 152 -20.11 2.95 -33.14
C TYR A 152 -21.60 2.68 -33.37
N SER A 153 -22.24 1.86 -32.52
CA SER A 153 -23.60 1.39 -32.81
C SER A 153 -24.48 1.25 -31.58
N ASP A 154 -25.77 1.49 -31.78
CA ASP A 154 -26.83 1.20 -30.82
C ASP A 154 -26.99 -0.30 -30.50
N ALA A 155 -26.28 -1.19 -31.19
CA ALA A 155 -26.26 -2.62 -30.90
C ALA A 155 -25.14 -3.03 -29.93
N ASP A 156 -24.10 -2.21 -29.77
CA ASP A 156 -22.94 -2.56 -28.94
C ASP A 156 -23.27 -2.49 -27.45
N ARG A 157 -22.87 -3.51 -26.70
CA ARG A 157 -23.21 -3.66 -25.27
C ARG A 157 -22.00 -4.06 -24.44
N LEU A 158 -21.57 -3.20 -23.53
CA LEU A 158 -20.52 -3.47 -22.54
C LEU A 158 -21.03 -3.14 -21.13
N LYS A 159 -20.53 -3.82 -20.10
CA LYS A 159 -20.86 -3.58 -18.69
C LYS A 159 -19.77 -2.85 -17.92
N ASN A 160 -18.54 -2.82 -18.45
CA ASN A 160 -17.42 -2.06 -17.91
C ASN A 160 -16.49 -1.63 -19.05
N LEU A 161 -15.66 -0.63 -18.76
CA LEU A 161 -14.74 -0.04 -19.70
C LEU A 161 -13.50 0.50 -18.98
N VAL A 162 -12.33 0.30 -19.56
CA VAL A 162 -11.05 0.90 -19.20
C VAL A 162 -10.51 1.61 -20.43
N ALA A 163 -10.12 2.87 -20.30
CA ALA A 163 -9.51 3.65 -21.37
C ALA A 163 -8.06 3.97 -21.01
N ILE A 164 -7.14 3.79 -21.95
CA ILE A 164 -5.71 4.06 -21.76
C ILE A 164 -5.09 4.61 -23.04
N GLN A 165 -4.00 5.37 -22.90
CA GLN A 165 -3.20 5.84 -24.02
C GLN A 165 -2.08 4.84 -24.34
N ASN A 166 -2.01 4.41 -25.59
CA ASN A 166 -0.87 3.68 -26.15
C ASN A 166 0.38 4.56 -26.20
N LYS A 167 1.57 3.97 -26.33
CA LYS A 167 2.85 4.71 -26.34
C LYS A 167 2.94 5.76 -27.46
N ASP A 168 2.31 5.48 -28.60
CA ASP A 168 2.21 6.35 -29.77
C ASP A 168 1.15 7.47 -29.65
N GLY A 169 0.41 7.53 -28.54
CA GLY A 169 -0.57 8.58 -28.26
C GLY A 169 -2.02 8.23 -28.62
N ARG A 170 -2.28 7.08 -29.25
CA ARG A 170 -3.64 6.62 -29.57
C ARG A 170 -4.34 6.17 -28.31
N LEU A 171 -5.61 6.55 -28.12
CA LEU A 171 -6.44 5.92 -27.10
C LEU A 171 -6.83 4.50 -27.53
N GLU A 172 -6.85 3.58 -26.57
CA GLU A 172 -7.41 2.25 -26.70
C GLU A 172 -8.28 1.95 -25.49
N LEU A 173 -9.42 1.35 -25.79
CA LEU A 173 -10.50 1.04 -24.87
C LEU A 173 -10.64 -0.47 -24.79
N PHE A 174 -10.75 -0.98 -23.57
CA PHE A 174 -11.02 -2.38 -23.27
C PHE A 174 -12.28 -2.45 -22.43
N GLY A 175 -13.13 -3.43 -22.69
CA GLY A 175 -14.32 -3.64 -21.87
C GLY A 175 -14.84 -5.04 -21.99
N THR A 176 -15.82 -5.36 -21.16
CA THR A 176 -16.46 -6.68 -21.16
C THR A 176 -17.95 -6.55 -21.35
N ASN A 177 -18.58 -7.54 -21.99
CA ASN A 177 -20.04 -7.57 -22.12
C ASN A 177 -20.71 -8.35 -20.99
N SER A 178 -22.02 -8.57 -21.06
CA SER A 178 -22.79 -9.32 -20.06
C SER A 178 -22.29 -10.75 -19.88
N GLN A 179 -21.65 -11.33 -20.89
CA GLN A 179 -21.06 -12.66 -20.87
C GLN A 179 -19.58 -12.66 -20.46
N ASP A 180 -19.00 -11.57 -19.96
CA ASP A 180 -17.56 -11.48 -19.63
C ASP A 180 -16.60 -11.68 -20.82
N GLN A 181 -17.09 -11.56 -22.07
CA GLN A 181 -16.21 -11.55 -23.25
C GLN A 181 -15.42 -10.24 -23.29
N ILE A 182 -14.14 -10.32 -23.65
CA ILE A 182 -13.23 -9.17 -23.67
C ILE A 182 -13.20 -8.55 -25.06
N TRP A 183 -13.61 -7.29 -25.13
CA TRP A 183 -13.64 -6.48 -26.34
C TRP A 183 -12.68 -5.30 -26.22
N HIS A 184 -12.13 -4.87 -27.35
CA HIS A 184 -11.34 -3.64 -27.43
C HIS A 184 -11.55 -2.87 -28.73
N THR A 185 -11.24 -1.59 -28.68
CA THR A 185 -11.25 -0.68 -29.83
C THR A 185 -10.18 0.40 -29.63
N TRP A 186 -9.64 0.94 -30.71
CA TRP A 186 -8.58 1.94 -30.65
C TRP A 186 -8.76 3.04 -31.69
N GLN A 187 -8.20 4.21 -31.39
CA GLN A 187 -7.98 5.26 -32.38
C GLN A 187 -7.00 4.76 -33.45
N THR A 188 -7.25 5.11 -34.71
CA THR A 188 -6.38 4.74 -35.85
C THR A 188 -5.11 5.59 -35.94
N ALA A 189 -5.18 6.82 -35.43
CA ALA A 189 -4.07 7.74 -35.20
C ALA A 189 -4.41 8.62 -33.99
N PRO A 190 -3.42 9.21 -33.29
CA PRO A 190 -3.70 10.03 -32.12
C PRO A 190 -4.70 11.15 -32.43
N ASN A 191 -5.70 11.32 -31.56
CA ASN A 191 -6.72 12.37 -31.67
C ASN A 191 -7.60 12.27 -32.93
N ASN A 192 -7.63 11.13 -33.62
CA ASN A 192 -8.38 10.90 -34.86
C ASN A 192 -9.50 9.86 -34.64
N GLY A 193 -10.16 9.44 -35.74
CA GLY A 193 -11.20 8.43 -35.74
C GLY A 193 -10.74 7.06 -35.25
N TRP A 194 -11.72 6.25 -34.85
CA TRP A 194 -11.53 4.92 -34.32
C TRP A 194 -11.53 3.85 -35.42
N VAL A 195 -11.11 2.63 -35.10
CA VAL A 195 -11.04 1.49 -36.05
C VAL A 195 -12.40 1.09 -36.67
N GLY A 196 -13.51 1.61 -36.16
CA GLY A 196 -14.85 1.48 -36.75
C GLY A 196 -15.72 0.37 -36.14
N ARG A 197 -15.19 -0.40 -35.17
CA ARG A 197 -15.91 -1.49 -34.49
C ARG A 197 -15.24 -1.90 -33.18
N TRP A 198 -15.97 -2.63 -32.35
CA TRP A 198 -15.39 -3.45 -31.28
C TRP A 198 -14.83 -4.75 -31.84
N ASN A 199 -13.63 -5.13 -31.40
CA ASN A 199 -13.01 -6.41 -31.74
C ASN A 199 -12.91 -7.27 -30.48
N ILE A 200 -13.11 -8.58 -30.60
CA ILE A 200 -12.78 -9.51 -29.52
C ILE A 200 -11.26 -9.60 -29.44
N LEU A 201 -10.70 -9.48 -28.23
CA LEU A 201 -9.24 -9.43 -28.08
C LEU A 201 -8.56 -10.70 -28.58
N TYR A 202 -9.13 -11.88 -28.27
CA TYR A 202 -8.66 -13.18 -28.78
C TYR A 202 -9.78 -14.15 -29.16
N ASN A 203 -10.59 -14.60 -28.18
CA ASN A 203 -11.62 -15.60 -28.43
C ASN A 203 -12.95 -15.25 -27.75
N GLU A 204 -14.05 -15.58 -28.43
CA GLU A 204 -15.41 -15.45 -27.90
C GLU A 204 -15.67 -16.34 -26.67
N SER A 205 -14.80 -17.31 -26.37
CA SER A 205 -14.86 -18.17 -25.18
C SER A 205 -14.13 -17.59 -23.97
N ASP A 206 -13.34 -16.54 -24.12
CA ASP A 206 -12.60 -15.93 -23.01
C ASP A 206 -13.57 -15.20 -22.07
N ARG A 207 -13.44 -15.44 -20.76
CA ARG A 207 -14.37 -14.92 -19.74
C ARG A 207 -13.59 -14.23 -18.63
N LEU A 208 -13.43 -12.91 -18.73
CA LEU A 208 -12.79 -12.10 -17.69
C LEU A 208 -13.66 -10.92 -17.28
N ARG A 209 -13.45 -10.48 -16.04
CA ARG A 209 -14.01 -9.32 -15.36
C ARG A 209 -12.87 -8.54 -14.72
N ASN A 210 -13.21 -7.38 -14.13
CA ASN A 210 -12.27 -6.54 -13.36
C ASN A 210 -10.97 -6.23 -14.13
N LEU A 211 -11.12 -5.86 -15.41
CA LEU A 211 -9.97 -5.57 -16.26
C LEU A 211 -9.16 -4.39 -15.69
N GLN A 212 -7.84 -4.52 -15.71
CA GLN A 212 -6.89 -3.46 -15.40
C GLN A 212 -5.91 -3.37 -16.57
N VAL A 213 -5.62 -2.17 -17.05
CA VAL A 213 -4.71 -1.97 -18.18
C VAL A 213 -3.63 -0.99 -17.77
N VAL A 214 -2.37 -1.36 -17.97
CA VAL A 214 -1.20 -0.57 -17.58
C VAL A 214 -0.19 -0.56 -18.71
N GLN A 215 0.62 0.50 -18.76
CA GLN A 215 1.74 0.58 -19.69
C GLN A 215 3.05 0.15 -19.00
N ASN A 216 3.69 -0.87 -19.56
CA ASN A 216 5.05 -1.29 -19.21
C ASN A 216 6.06 -0.15 -19.40
N GLN A 217 7.27 -0.29 -18.85
CA GLN A 217 8.31 0.74 -19.00
C GLN A 217 8.69 0.96 -20.47
N ASP A 218 8.69 -0.11 -21.27
CA ASP A 218 9.00 -0.07 -22.71
C ASP A 218 7.88 0.53 -23.57
N GLY A 219 6.70 0.79 -23.00
CA GLY A 219 5.55 1.36 -23.71
C GLY A 219 4.51 0.34 -24.17
N ARG A 220 4.73 -0.97 -23.98
CA ARG A 220 3.71 -2.00 -24.28
C ARG A 220 2.57 -1.92 -23.27
N LEU A 221 1.34 -2.03 -23.74
CA LEU A 221 0.20 -2.23 -22.86
C LEU A 221 0.17 -3.68 -22.35
N GLU A 222 -0.23 -3.84 -21.10
CA GLU A 222 -0.49 -5.13 -20.46
C GLU A 222 -1.85 -5.06 -19.76
N VAL A 223 -2.67 -6.08 -20.01
CA VAL A 223 -4.04 -6.20 -19.54
C VAL A 223 -4.08 -7.35 -18.54
N PHE A 224 -4.62 -7.08 -17.37
CA PHE A 224 -4.93 -8.04 -16.33
C PHE A 224 -6.44 -8.15 -16.19
N GLY A 225 -6.94 -9.32 -15.78
CA GLY A 225 -8.35 -9.53 -15.49
C GLY A 225 -8.54 -10.77 -14.62
N THR A 226 -9.73 -10.94 -14.06
CA THR A 226 -10.08 -12.12 -13.27
C THR A 226 -11.26 -12.86 -13.89
N ASN A 227 -11.33 -14.17 -13.79
CA ASN A 227 -12.52 -14.90 -14.27
C ASN A 227 -13.59 -15.03 -13.16
N SER A 228 -14.69 -15.75 -13.42
CA SER A 228 -15.75 -15.98 -12.43
C SER A 228 -15.25 -16.68 -11.15
N GLN A 229 -14.16 -17.45 -11.27
CA GLN A 229 -13.50 -18.13 -10.16
C GLN A 229 -12.41 -17.28 -9.50
N ASP A 230 -12.28 -15.98 -9.77
CA ASP A 230 -11.22 -15.12 -9.21
C ASP A 230 -9.79 -15.53 -9.60
N GLN A 231 -9.60 -16.37 -10.64
CA GLN A 231 -8.27 -16.64 -11.17
C GLN A 231 -7.76 -15.42 -11.93
N ILE A 232 -6.48 -15.09 -11.77
CA ILE A 232 -5.85 -13.91 -12.35
C ILE A 232 -5.21 -14.27 -13.69
N TRP A 233 -5.63 -13.58 -14.75
CA TRP A 233 -5.13 -13.76 -16.10
C TRP A 233 -4.55 -12.46 -16.63
N PHE A 234 -3.54 -12.57 -17.50
CA PHE A 234 -2.91 -11.42 -18.11
C PHE A 234 -2.46 -11.68 -19.55
N THR A 235 -2.33 -10.60 -20.31
CA THR A 235 -1.85 -10.58 -21.69
C THR A 235 -1.16 -9.25 -21.97
N TRP A 236 -0.27 -9.21 -22.94
CA TRP A 236 0.49 -8.01 -23.27
C TRP A 236 0.62 -7.81 -24.77
N GLN A 237 0.85 -6.56 -25.15
CA GLN A 237 1.30 -6.22 -26.49
C GLN A 237 2.71 -6.77 -26.73
N THR A 238 3.02 -7.24 -27.94
CA THR A 238 4.35 -7.78 -28.29
C THR A 238 5.36 -6.67 -28.60
N SER A 239 4.88 -5.51 -29.05
CA SER A 239 5.67 -4.30 -29.30
C SER A 239 4.89 -3.08 -28.84
N PRO A 240 5.54 -1.94 -28.49
CA PRO A 240 4.81 -0.75 -28.06
C PRO A 240 3.77 -0.34 -29.11
N SER A 241 2.51 -0.18 -28.67
CA SER A 241 1.37 0.18 -29.53
C SER A 241 1.01 -0.82 -30.63
N ASN A 242 1.57 -2.04 -30.65
CA ASN A 242 1.33 -2.98 -31.75
C ASN A 242 1.45 -4.46 -31.37
N GLY A 243 0.56 -5.26 -31.95
CA GLY A 243 0.50 -6.71 -31.76
C GLY A 243 0.13 -7.11 -30.33
N TRP A 244 -0.25 -8.37 -30.17
CA TRP A 244 -0.61 -8.99 -28.89
C TRP A 244 -0.05 -10.41 -28.86
N VAL A 245 0.27 -10.93 -27.67
CA VAL A 245 0.90 -12.26 -27.53
C VAL A 245 0.02 -13.41 -28.06
N GLY A 246 -1.28 -13.16 -28.30
CA GLY A 246 -2.18 -14.10 -28.96
C GLY A 246 -2.91 -15.04 -28.00
N ARG A 247 -2.75 -14.86 -26.69
CA ARG A 247 -3.39 -15.68 -25.64
C ARG A 247 -3.43 -14.97 -24.28
N TRP A 248 -4.33 -15.42 -23.42
CA TRP A 248 -4.28 -15.14 -21.99
C TRP A 248 -3.32 -16.11 -21.28
N ASN A 249 -2.58 -15.61 -20.29
CA ASN A 249 -1.69 -16.40 -19.45
C ASN A 249 -2.19 -16.28 -18.02
N ILE A 250 -2.18 -17.39 -17.27
CA ILE A 250 -2.52 -17.35 -15.86
C ILE A 250 -1.33 -16.81 -15.06
N LEU A 251 -1.60 -15.94 -14.08
CA LEU A 251 -0.58 -15.43 -13.18
C LEU A 251 -0.37 -16.43 -12.04
N TYR A 252 0.76 -17.17 -12.13
CA TYR A 252 1.20 -18.27 -11.26
C TYR A 252 0.40 -19.57 -11.32
N SER A 253 -0.81 -19.62 -10.77
CA SER A 253 -1.52 -20.89 -10.57
C SER A 253 -3.03 -20.78 -10.70
N GLU A 254 -3.65 -21.86 -11.17
CA GLU A 254 -5.09 -22.06 -11.17
C GLU A 254 -5.69 -22.17 -9.76
N SER A 255 -4.88 -22.20 -8.71
CA SER A 255 -5.33 -22.15 -7.30
C SER A 255 -5.39 -20.73 -6.72
N ASP A 256 -4.78 -19.74 -7.38
CA ASP A 256 -4.71 -18.38 -6.87
C ASP A 256 -6.03 -17.63 -7.12
N ARG A 257 -6.52 -16.92 -6.10
CA ARG A 257 -7.87 -16.34 -6.08
C ARG A 257 -7.83 -14.89 -5.61
N LEU A 258 -7.94 -13.94 -6.54
CA LEU A 258 -8.07 -12.51 -6.25
C LEU A 258 -9.16 -11.86 -7.10
N ARG A 259 -9.85 -10.86 -6.56
CA ARG A 259 -10.99 -10.19 -7.21
C ARG A 259 -10.73 -8.73 -7.55
N ASN A 260 -10.34 -7.90 -6.57
CA ASN A 260 -10.24 -6.45 -6.74
C ASN A 260 -8.82 -6.07 -7.15
N LEU A 261 -8.50 -6.22 -8.43
CA LEU A 261 -7.16 -5.93 -8.91
C LEU A 261 -6.91 -4.42 -8.99
N ALA A 262 -5.72 -4.01 -8.57
CA ALA A 262 -5.13 -2.72 -8.89
C ALA A 262 -3.71 -2.97 -9.41
N VAL A 263 -3.34 -2.33 -10.52
CA VAL A 263 -2.02 -2.54 -11.15
C VAL A 263 -1.37 -1.19 -11.41
N THR A 264 -0.11 -1.06 -11.02
CA THR A 264 0.65 0.17 -11.25
C THR A 264 2.11 -0.14 -11.54
N ARG A 265 2.86 0.89 -11.97
CA ARG A 265 4.28 0.79 -12.28
C ARG A 265 5.11 1.46 -11.18
N ASN A 266 6.02 0.69 -10.60
CA ASN A 266 7.06 1.15 -9.68
C ASN A 266 7.95 2.21 -10.32
N HIS A 267 8.68 2.96 -9.48
CA HIS A 267 9.61 3.99 -9.96
C HIS A 267 10.72 3.39 -10.83
N ASP A 268 11.19 2.19 -10.50
CA ASP A 268 12.20 1.46 -11.28
C ASP A 268 11.69 0.85 -12.59
N GLY A 269 10.40 0.99 -12.90
CA GLY A 269 9.78 0.50 -14.14
C GLY A 269 9.11 -0.86 -14.05
N ARG A 270 9.24 -1.59 -12.93
CA ARG A 270 8.57 -2.88 -12.72
C ARG A 270 7.07 -2.69 -12.54
N LEU A 271 6.26 -3.57 -13.11
CA LEU A 271 4.84 -3.65 -12.75
C LEU A 271 4.67 -4.33 -11.39
N GLU A 272 3.67 -3.87 -10.64
CA GLU A 272 3.22 -4.48 -9.41
C GLU A 272 1.69 -4.56 -9.41
N VAL A 273 1.20 -5.76 -9.09
CA VAL A 273 -0.22 -6.12 -9.07
C VAL A 273 -0.61 -6.33 -7.63
N PHE A 274 -1.69 -5.68 -7.23
CA PHE A 274 -2.36 -5.85 -5.95
C PHE A 274 -3.73 -6.49 -6.21
N GLY A 275 -4.20 -7.29 -5.26
CA GLY A 275 -5.55 -7.83 -5.30
C GLY A 275 -6.01 -8.26 -3.91
N THR A 276 -7.31 -8.46 -3.74
CA THR A 276 -7.84 -9.07 -2.50
C THR A 276 -8.49 -10.41 -2.75
N ASN A 277 -8.38 -11.32 -1.78
CA ASN A 277 -9.01 -12.64 -1.84
C ASN A 277 -10.48 -12.58 -1.34
N SER A 278 -11.12 -13.74 -1.17
CA SER A 278 -12.51 -13.84 -0.68
C SER A 278 -12.67 -13.49 0.81
N GLN A 279 -11.57 -13.38 1.54
CA GLN A 279 -11.52 -12.91 2.93
C GLN A 279 -11.10 -11.44 3.03
N ASP A 280 -10.96 -10.78 1.88
CA ASP A 280 -10.60 -9.37 1.72
C ASP A 280 -9.17 -9.05 2.13
N GLN A 281 -8.35 -10.07 2.37
CA GLN A 281 -6.91 -9.91 2.63
C GLN A 281 -6.22 -9.44 1.36
N ILE A 282 -5.25 -8.54 1.52
CA ILE A 282 -4.52 -7.97 0.40
C ILE A 282 -3.30 -8.82 0.07
N TRP A 283 -3.11 -9.06 -1.22
CA TRP A 283 -1.97 -9.75 -1.76
C TRP A 283 -1.38 -8.91 -2.87
N HIS A 284 -0.06 -8.95 -2.98
CA HIS A 284 0.65 -8.28 -4.06
C HIS A 284 1.74 -9.16 -4.65
N THR A 285 2.12 -8.82 -5.88
CA THR A 285 3.23 -9.46 -6.58
C THR A 285 3.82 -8.49 -7.60
N TRP A 286 5.10 -8.65 -7.89
CA TRP A 286 5.84 -7.71 -8.73
C TRP A 286 6.72 -8.42 -9.76
N GLN A 287 6.98 -7.73 -10.87
CA GLN A 287 8.04 -8.12 -11.79
C GLN A 287 9.40 -8.04 -11.08
N THR A 288 10.33 -8.94 -11.39
CA THR A 288 11.70 -8.98 -10.83
C THR A 288 12.62 -7.93 -11.46
N ALA A 289 12.35 -7.56 -12.72
CA ALA A 289 12.95 -6.47 -13.46
C ALA A 289 11.91 -5.95 -14.47
N PRO A 290 12.01 -4.71 -14.96
CA PRO A 290 11.03 -4.17 -15.91
C PRO A 290 10.88 -5.06 -17.14
N ASN A 291 9.64 -5.31 -17.54
CA ASN A 291 9.29 -6.13 -18.72
C ASN A 291 9.77 -7.60 -18.63
N ASN A 292 10.06 -8.11 -17.42
CA ASN A 292 10.57 -9.46 -17.18
C ASN A 292 9.59 -10.30 -16.33
N GLY A 293 9.99 -11.51 -15.96
CA GLY A 293 9.21 -12.41 -15.12
C GLY A 293 8.91 -11.88 -13.71
N TRP A 294 7.92 -12.49 -13.08
CA TRP A 294 7.42 -12.14 -11.75
C TRP A 294 8.20 -12.82 -10.62
N VAL A 295 8.09 -12.33 -9.39
CA VAL A 295 8.81 -12.83 -8.20
C VAL A 295 8.52 -14.30 -7.84
N GLY A 296 7.52 -14.91 -8.47
CA GLY A 296 7.25 -16.35 -8.40
C GLY A 296 6.16 -16.75 -7.41
N ARG A 297 5.58 -15.79 -6.69
CA ARG A 297 4.48 -16.00 -5.75
C ARG A 297 3.74 -14.71 -5.42
N TRP A 298 2.56 -14.86 -4.84
CA TRP A 298 1.88 -13.79 -4.12
C TRP A 298 2.47 -13.62 -2.72
N HIS A 299 2.62 -12.37 -2.32
CA HIS A 299 2.97 -11.99 -0.95
C HIS A 299 1.73 -11.41 -0.29
N MET A 300 1.41 -11.86 0.92
CA MET A 300 0.36 -11.21 1.70
C MET A 300 0.90 -9.85 2.15
N MET A 301 0.07 -8.84 2.00
CA MET A 301 0.32 -7.50 2.48
C MET A 301 -0.53 -7.33 3.75
N PHE A 302 0.07 -6.79 4.82
CA PHE A 302 -0.56 -6.54 6.13
C PHE A 302 -0.83 -7.75 7.05
N GLN A 303 -1.34 -7.48 8.27
CA GLN A 303 -1.75 -8.50 9.26
C GLN A 303 -3.14 -9.06 8.92
N ASP A 304 -3.50 -10.24 9.46
CA ASP A 304 -4.73 -11.00 9.15
C ASP A 304 -6.07 -10.25 9.36
N VAL A 305 -6.06 -9.07 10.00
CA VAL A 305 -7.25 -8.27 10.31
C VAL A 305 -7.59 -7.20 9.26
N ASP A 306 -6.66 -6.88 8.36
CA ASP A 306 -6.86 -5.84 7.35
C ASP A 306 -7.62 -6.40 6.15
N ARG A 307 -8.82 -5.85 5.91
CA ARG A 307 -9.79 -6.35 4.92
C ARG A 307 -10.21 -5.22 4.00
N LEU A 308 -9.94 -5.34 2.69
CA LEU A 308 -10.30 -4.35 1.68
C LEU A 308 -11.14 -4.97 0.54
N ARG A 309 -12.28 -4.35 0.25
CA ARG A 309 -13.20 -4.71 -0.83
C ARG A 309 -13.03 -3.86 -2.10
N GLU A 310 -12.18 -2.85 -2.05
CA GLU A 310 -11.78 -2.00 -3.18
C GLU A 310 -10.34 -1.56 -2.95
N LEU A 311 -9.55 -1.45 -4.03
CA LEU A 311 -8.15 -1.03 -4.01
C LEU A 311 -7.91 0.01 -5.11
N ALA A 312 -7.08 1.01 -4.79
CA ALA A 312 -6.50 1.93 -5.76
C ALA A 312 -5.00 2.06 -5.48
N ALA A 313 -4.15 1.78 -6.46
CA ALA A 313 -2.70 1.89 -6.35
C ALA A 313 -2.20 3.00 -7.27
N ILE A 314 -1.49 3.98 -6.72
CA ILE A 314 -0.95 5.13 -7.46
C ILE A 314 0.46 5.45 -6.99
N ARG A 315 1.28 6.03 -7.86
CA ARG A 315 2.64 6.45 -7.51
C ARG A 315 2.65 7.92 -7.07
N ASN A 316 3.21 8.17 -5.91
CA ASN A 316 3.52 9.50 -5.39
C ASN A 316 4.56 10.23 -6.26
N ALA A 317 4.69 11.54 -6.07
CA ALA A 317 5.64 12.37 -6.81
C ALA A 317 7.10 11.95 -6.57
N ASP A 318 7.42 11.45 -5.37
CA ASP A 318 8.74 10.92 -5.02
C ASP A 318 9.02 9.51 -5.55
N GLY A 319 8.06 8.87 -6.23
CA GLY A 319 8.22 7.55 -6.81
C GLY A 319 7.72 6.38 -5.95
N ARG A 320 7.32 6.62 -4.69
CA ARG A 320 6.74 5.57 -3.83
C ARG A 320 5.32 5.24 -4.29
N ILE A 321 4.97 3.97 -4.35
CA ILE A 321 3.56 3.57 -4.53
C ILE A 321 2.81 3.83 -3.22
N GLU A 322 1.60 4.36 -3.31
CA GLU A 322 0.62 4.40 -2.22
C GLU A 322 -0.63 3.66 -2.67
N VAL A 323 -1.08 2.74 -1.82
CA VAL A 323 -2.25 1.89 -2.02
C VAL A 323 -3.31 2.36 -1.06
N PHE A 324 -4.48 2.68 -1.58
CA PHE A 324 -5.69 3.04 -0.85
C PHE A 324 -6.68 1.89 -0.95
N GLY A 325 -7.56 1.76 0.02
CA GLY A 325 -8.67 0.82 -0.08
C GLY A 325 -9.82 1.15 0.84
N VAL A 326 -10.94 0.51 0.55
CA VAL A 326 -12.18 0.58 1.32
C VAL A 326 -12.43 -0.76 1.98
N ALA A 327 -12.62 -0.77 3.29
CA ALA A 327 -12.93 -1.97 4.06
C ALA A 327 -14.42 -2.36 3.96
N PRO A 328 -14.81 -3.60 4.33
CA PRO A 328 -16.22 -4.02 4.36
C PRO A 328 -17.11 -3.16 5.24
N ASP A 329 -16.55 -2.53 6.26
CA ASP A 329 -17.25 -1.59 7.12
C ASP A 329 -17.25 -0.16 6.56
N ASP A 330 -16.82 0.06 5.31
CA ASP A 330 -16.67 1.36 4.64
C ASP A 330 -15.53 2.24 5.21
N LYS A 331 -14.70 1.76 6.14
CA LYS A 331 -13.49 2.51 6.54
C LYS A 331 -12.50 2.61 5.39
N ILE A 332 -11.76 3.70 5.37
CA ILE A 332 -10.74 3.95 4.37
C ILE A 332 -9.37 3.68 4.96
N TRP A 333 -8.59 2.92 4.21
CA TRP A 333 -7.22 2.56 4.56
C TRP A 333 -6.29 3.03 3.46
N HIS A 334 -5.04 3.27 3.85
CA HIS A 334 -3.96 3.45 2.91
C HIS A 334 -2.63 3.03 3.54
N THR A 335 -1.70 2.63 2.69
CA THR A 335 -0.29 2.47 3.02
C THR A 335 0.55 2.92 1.83
N TRP A 336 1.84 3.10 2.04
CA TRP A 336 2.78 3.53 1.04
C TRP A 336 4.09 2.77 1.14
N GLN A 337 4.82 2.69 0.04
CA GLN A 337 6.20 2.27 0.07
C GLN A 337 7.02 3.24 0.92
N THR A 338 7.99 2.74 1.67
CA THR A 338 8.87 3.57 2.51
C THR A 338 10.03 4.16 1.73
N SER A 339 10.38 3.55 0.60
CA SER A 339 11.31 4.06 -0.40
C SER A 339 10.82 3.72 -1.82
N PRO A 340 11.20 4.47 -2.86
CA PRO A 340 10.71 4.19 -4.21
C PRO A 340 11.05 2.78 -4.65
N SER A 341 10.02 1.99 -4.99
CA SER A 341 10.12 0.58 -5.40
C SER A 341 10.59 -0.41 -4.33
N ASN A 342 10.63 -0.02 -3.05
CA ASN A 342 11.09 -0.89 -1.97
C ASN A 342 10.50 -0.57 -0.59
N GLY A 343 10.23 -1.63 0.18
CA GLY A 343 9.63 -1.57 1.52
C GLY A 343 8.16 -1.11 1.49
N TRP A 344 7.42 -1.42 2.55
CA TRP A 344 6.06 -0.91 2.78
C TRP A 344 5.99 -0.31 4.18
N TRP A 345 5.14 0.68 4.37
CA TRP A 345 4.90 1.23 5.68
C TRP A 345 3.96 0.30 6.45
N SER A 346 4.40 -0.14 7.63
CA SER A 346 3.56 -0.81 8.62
C SER A 346 3.72 -0.13 9.98
N GLU A 347 2.72 -0.26 10.83
CA GLU A 347 2.81 0.14 12.23
C GLU A 347 3.90 -0.67 12.97
N TRP A 348 4.55 -0.04 13.94
CA TRP A 348 5.46 -0.73 14.84
C TRP A 348 4.68 -1.61 15.81
N ARG A 349 5.05 -2.88 15.95
CA ARG A 349 4.62 -3.71 17.06
C ARG A 349 5.63 -3.56 18.20
N ARG A 350 5.22 -2.97 19.32
CA ARG A 350 6.06 -2.82 20.55
C ARG A 350 5.36 -3.35 21.78
N ILE A 351 6.11 -3.89 22.73
CA ILE A 351 5.64 -4.19 24.09
C ILE A 351 6.04 -3.06 25.04
N ASN A 352 5.32 -2.89 26.15
CA ASN A 352 5.64 -1.87 27.15
C ASN A 352 6.77 -2.35 28.08
N PHE A 353 7.94 -2.63 27.49
CA PHE A 353 9.16 -2.96 28.22
C PHE A 353 9.93 -1.67 28.53
N ALA A 354 10.63 -1.66 29.65
CA ALA A 354 11.45 -0.52 30.05
C ALA A 354 12.79 -1.02 30.59
N MET A 355 13.86 -0.73 29.86
CA MET A 355 15.22 -1.05 30.29
C MET A 355 15.67 -0.14 31.43
N GLN A 356 16.17 -0.72 32.50
CA GLN A 356 16.91 -0.01 33.53
C GLN A 356 18.32 0.32 33.02
N ALA A 357 18.78 1.56 33.24
CA ALA A 357 20.17 1.91 33.01
C ALA A 357 21.10 1.07 33.90
N GLN A 358 22.18 0.52 33.34
CA GLN A 358 23.13 -0.26 34.15
C GLN A 358 23.85 0.65 35.15
N GLN A 359 23.94 0.19 36.40
CA GLN A 359 24.50 0.99 37.50
C GLN A 359 26.03 1.03 37.51
N GLN A 360 26.69 0.07 36.87
CA GLN A 360 28.15 -0.04 36.79
C GLN A 360 28.58 -0.41 35.36
N THR A 361 29.85 -0.18 35.03
CA THR A 361 30.37 -0.32 33.65
C THR A 361 30.28 -1.74 33.10
N ASN A 362 30.29 -2.78 33.95
CA ASN A 362 30.21 -4.18 33.53
C ASN A 362 28.88 -4.86 33.88
N TRP A 363 27.83 -4.10 34.24
CA TRP A 363 26.56 -4.64 34.78
C TRP A 363 25.41 -4.74 33.78
N CYS A 364 25.68 -4.73 32.47
CA CYS A 364 24.64 -4.90 31.45
C CYS A 364 23.80 -6.17 31.66
N TRP A 365 24.43 -7.28 32.06
CA TRP A 365 23.75 -8.54 32.37
C TRP A 365 22.78 -8.43 33.55
N ALA A 366 23.16 -7.69 34.59
CA ALA A 366 22.32 -7.45 35.75
C ALA A 366 21.14 -6.54 35.36
N ALA A 367 21.41 -5.45 34.65
CA ALA A 367 20.39 -4.51 34.18
C ALA A 367 19.33 -5.17 33.30
N VAL A 368 19.74 -5.97 32.31
CA VAL A 368 18.80 -6.70 31.45
C VAL A 368 17.95 -7.68 32.26
N SER A 369 18.57 -8.53 33.10
CA SER A 369 17.82 -9.52 33.88
C SER A 369 16.81 -8.89 34.85
N THR A 370 17.17 -7.80 35.54
CA THR A 370 16.25 -7.10 36.44
C THR A 370 15.14 -6.37 35.71
N SER A 371 15.41 -5.83 34.52
CA SER A 371 14.39 -5.19 33.69
C SER A 371 13.38 -6.21 33.17
N VAL A 372 13.85 -7.39 32.77
CA VAL A 372 12.98 -8.54 32.41
C VAL A 372 12.11 -8.97 33.58
N SER A 373 12.68 -9.12 34.79
CA SER A 373 11.88 -9.46 35.97
C SER A 373 10.84 -8.40 36.30
N ALA A 374 11.20 -7.12 36.23
CA ALA A 374 10.28 -6.02 36.52
C ALA A 374 9.15 -5.93 35.47
N PHE A 375 9.42 -6.30 34.22
CA PHE A 375 8.42 -6.35 33.16
C PHE A 375 7.36 -7.44 33.41
N PHE A 376 7.78 -8.63 33.86
CA PHE A 376 6.83 -9.72 34.16
C PHE A 376 6.18 -9.60 35.54
N ASP A 377 6.90 -9.05 36.51
CA ASP A 377 6.43 -8.82 37.87
C ASP A 377 6.90 -7.44 38.37
N ASN A 378 6.00 -6.46 38.32
CA ASN A 378 6.27 -5.11 38.84
C ASN A 378 6.50 -5.08 40.37
N ALA A 379 6.13 -6.14 41.10
CA ALA A 379 6.41 -6.28 42.53
C ALA A 379 7.77 -6.97 42.81
N THR A 380 8.55 -7.27 41.76
CA THR A 380 9.83 -7.94 41.92
C THR A 380 10.74 -7.18 42.86
N THR A 381 11.44 -7.92 43.72
CA THR A 381 12.41 -7.34 44.65
C THR A 381 13.84 -7.39 44.12
N TRP A 382 14.04 -7.91 42.88
CA TRP A 382 15.34 -7.95 42.24
C TRP A 382 15.83 -6.54 41.93
N THR A 383 17.05 -6.25 42.38
CA THR A 383 17.81 -5.07 41.99
C THR A 383 19.13 -5.52 41.36
N GLN A 384 19.76 -4.67 40.55
CA GLN A 384 21.00 -5.06 39.85
C GLN A 384 22.06 -5.56 40.83
N CYS A 385 22.23 -4.87 41.96
CA CYS A 385 23.18 -5.29 42.99
C CYS A 385 22.81 -6.61 43.69
N ARG A 386 21.51 -6.94 43.84
CA ARG A 386 21.07 -8.24 44.38
C ARG A 386 21.34 -9.38 43.41
N VAL A 387 21.12 -9.14 42.12
CA VAL A 387 21.51 -10.09 41.07
C VAL A 387 23.02 -10.32 41.09
N VAL A 388 23.81 -9.25 41.17
CA VAL A 388 25.28 -9.33 41.25
C VAL A 388 25.77 -10.07 42.49
N ASN A 389 25.24 -9.73 43.66
CA ASN A 389 25.53 -10.45 44.92
C ASN A 389 25.21 -11.95 44.79
N GLY A 390 24.05 -12.28 44.22
CA GLY A 390 23.64 -13.66 44.02
C GLY A 390 24.55 -14.44 43.07
N GLU A 391 24.93 -13.85 41.94
CA GLU A 391 25.78 -14.49 40.93
C GLU A 391 27.24 -14.64 41.38
N LEU A 392 27.76 -13.69 42.16
CA LEU A 392 29.15 -13.68 42.61
C LEU A 392 29.34 -14.27 44.01
N GLY A 393 28.27 -14.70 44.69
CA GLY A 393 28.33 -15.19 46.06
C GLY A 393 28.76 -14.13 47.08
N ARG A 394 28.32 -12.88 46.87
CA ARG A 394 28.69 -11.70 47.67
C ARG A 394 27.48 -11.11 48.39
N THR A 395 27.75 -10.21 49.32
CA THR A 395 26.71 -9.45 50.06
C THR A 395 26.95 -7.94 50.07
N ASP A 396 28.08 -7.48 49.55
CA ASP A 396 28.56 -6.10 49.64
C ASP A 396 28.42 -5.30 48.33
N CYS A 397 28.00 -5.90 47.21
CA CYS A 397 27.92 -5.20 45.92
C CYS A 397 26.83 -4.13 45.85
N CYS A 398 25.87 -4.11 46.79
CA CYS A 398 24.89 -3.02 46.89
C CYS A 398 25.48 -1.74 47.49
N THR A 399 26.60 -1.83 48.22
CA THR A 399 27.29 -0.67 48.79
C THR A 399 28.62 -0.41 48.09
N GLN A 400 29.28 -1.45 47.56
CA GLN A 400 30.57 -1.41 46.89
C GLN A 400 30.49 -1.85 45.41
N GLY A 401 29.42 -1.46 44.72
CA GLY A 401 29.15 -1.90 43.35
C GLY A 401 30.26 -1.62 42.35
N SER A 402 30.96 -0.49 42.50
CA SER A 402 32.08 -0.09 41.62
C SER A 402 33.41 -0.80 41.91
N SER A 403 33.49 -1.59 42.99
CA SER A 403 34.70 -2.32 43.35
C SER A 403 35.07 -3.35 42.28
N THR A 404 36.36 -3.68 42.16
CA THR A 404 36.86 -4.67 41.20
C THR A 404 36.29 -6.07 41.43
N ASN A 405 35.78 -6.36 42.63
CA ASN A 405 35.16 -7.64 42.98
C ASN A 405 33.68 -7.72 42.57
N CYS A 406 33.02 -6.58 42.33
CA CYS A 406 31.60 -6.49 42.02
C CYS A 406 31.35 -6.05 40.57
N ASN A 407 32.13 -5.09 40.06
CA ASN A 407 32.01 -4.56 38.71
C ASN A 407 32.73 -5.44 37.69
N VAL A 408 32.23 -6.68 37.51
CA VAL A 408 32.81 -7.70 36.63
C VAL A 408 31.87 -8.09 35.49
N PRO A 409 32.40 -8.47 34.31
CA PRO A 409 31.59 -9.04 33.24
C PRO A 409 31.05 -10.42 33.65
N TRP A 410 29.84 -10.76 33.20
CA TRP A 410 29.20 -12.03 33.53
C TRP A 410 28.23 -12.52 32.45
N PHE A 411 27.61 -13.67 32.69
CA PHE A 411 26.73 -14.38 31.75
C PHE A 411 25.26 -13.99 31.97
N LEU A 412 24.56 -13.61 30.90
CA LEU A 412 23.15 -13.24 30.97
C LEU A 412 22.23 -14.44 31.24
N ASP A 413 22.53 -15.62 30.68
CA ASP A 413 21.75 -16.84 30.94
C ASP A 413 21.69 -17.15 32.44
N ARG A 414 22.83 -17.09 33.14
CA ARG A 414 22.87 -17.33 34.59
C ARG A 414 22.06 -16.29 35.37
N ALA A 415 22.18 -15.01 34.99
CA ALA A 415 21.43 -13.93 35.62
C ALA A 415 19.92 -14.11 35.43
N LEU A 416 19.46 -14.41 34.21
CA LEU A 416 18.07 -14.71 33.91
C LEU A 416 17.59 -16.01 34.58
N THR A 417 18.44 -17.02 34.73
CA THR A 417 18.12 -18.21 35.52
C THR A 417 17.93 -17.87 36.99
N ARG A 418 18.79 -17.01 37.56
CA ARG A 418 18.65 -16.57 38.95
C ARG A 418 17.36 -15.79 39.19
N THR A 419 16.97 -14.93 38.25
CA THR A 419 15.72 -14.20 38.37
C THR A 419 14.49 -15.05 38.05
N GLY A 420 14.67 -16.26 37.52
CA GLY A 420 13.60 -17.20 37.17
C GLY A 420 13.01 -16.98 35.78
N ASN A 421 13.60 -16.10 34.95
CA ASN A 421 13.02 -15.68 33.68
C ASN A 421 13.68 -16.29 32.43
N LEU A 422 14.71 -17.14 32.55
CA LEU A 422 15.33 -17.76 31.38
C LEU A 422 14.49 -18.92 30.85
N ARG A 423 14.00 -18.81 29.62
CA ARG A 423 13.36 -19.91 28.88
C ARG A 423 14.39 -20.74 28.10
N SER A 424 15.23 -20.09 27.31
CA SER A 424 16.24 -20.76 26.48
C SER A 424 17.32 -19.80 25.98
N MET A 425 18.53 -20.30 25.78
CA MET A 425 19.62 -19.61 25.08
C MET A 425 19.96 -20.35 23.79
N THR A 426 20.15 -19.62 22.69
CA THR A 426 20.56 -20.18 21.40
C THR A 426 21.67 -19.33 20.79
N SER A 427 22.65 -19.98 20.16
CA SER A 427 23.70 -19.29 19.40
C SER A 427 23.16 -18.73 18.08
N GLY A 428 23.74 -17.62 17.64
CA GLY A 428 23.41 -16.96 16.38
C GLY A 428 22.53 -15.73 16.55
N SER A 429 22.42 -15.00 15.46
CA SER A 429 21.66 -13.75 15.38
C SER A 429 20.14 -13.98 15.40
N PRO A 430 19.34 -13.03 15.92
CA PRO A 430 17.88 -13.11 15.82
C PRO A 430 17.44 -12.92 14.37
N THR A 431 16.47 -13.72 13.90
CA THR A 431 15.74 -13.44 12.65
C THR A 431 14.48 -12.63 12.96
N MET A 432 13.87 -11.99 11.95
CA MET A 432 12.58 -11.33 12.15
C MET A 432 11.51 -12.29 12.69
N ASN A 433 11.54 -13.56 12.28
CA ASN A 433 10.63 -14.57 12.83
C ASN A 433 10.85 -14.84 14.32
N ASP A 434 12.10 -14.83 14.79
CA ASP A 434 12.39 -14.97 16.22
C ASP A 434 11.83 -13.79 17.01
N VAL A 435 12.08 -12.57 16.53
CA VAL A 435 11.59 -11.34 17.17
C VAL A 435 10.07 -11.34 17.25
N ARG A 436 9.37 -11.63 16.13
CA ARG A 436 7.91 -11.74 16.11
C ARG A 436 7.39 -12.76 17.11
N GLN A 437 8.00 -13.95 17.14
CA GLN A 437 7.56 -15.01 18.02
C GLN A 437 7.58 -14.60 19.50
N ASP A 438 8.56 -13.82 19.96
CA ASP A 438 8.59 -13.40 21.37
C ASP A 438 7.78 -12.11 21.60
N VAL A 439 7.96 -11.08 20.75
CA VAL A 439 7.27 -9.78 20.91
C VAL A 439 5.75 -9.94 20.81
N ASP A 440 5.24 -10.72 19.86
CA ASP A 440 3.79 -10.95 19.70
C ASP A 440 3.19 -11.69 20.90
N ASN A 441 3.99 -12.53 21.58
CA ASN A 441 3.64 -13.21 22.83
C ASN A 441 3.92 -12.38 24.09
N ASN A 442 4.09 -11.06 23.92
CA ASN A 442 4.35 -10.10 24.98
C ASN A 442 5.62 -10.41 25.80
N ARG A 443 6.72 -10.77 25.13
CA ARG A 443 8.02 -11.10 25.74
C ARG A 443 9.15 -10.35 25.01
N PRO A 444 10.08 -9.68 25.71
CA PRO A 444 11.25 -9.10 25.06
C PRO A 444 12.20 -10.21 24.60
N LEU A 445 12.87 -10.04 23.47
CA LEU A 445 13.94 -10.95 23.03
C LEU A 445 15.31 -10.37 23.43
N CYS A 446 15.95 -10.95 24.43
CA CYS A 446 17.27 -10.50 24.85
C CYS A 446 18.36 -11.03 23.92
N VAL A 447 19.39 -10.22 23.63
CA VAL A 447 20.50 -10.62 22.74
C VAL A 447 21.85 -10.19 23.28
N ARG A 448 22.88 -10.98 22.96
CA ARG A 448 24.28 -10.65 23.25
C ARG A 448 24.94 -10.01 22.05
N ILE A 449 25.44 -8.79 22.22
CA ILE A 449 26.37 -8.13 21.31
C ILE A 449 27.80 -8.54 21.66
N GLY A 450 28.53 -9.08 20.70
CA GLY A 450 29.99 -9.25 20.77
C GLY A 450 30.68 -8.10 20.06
N TRP A 451 31.57 -7.39 20.76
CA TRP A 451 32.35 -6.29 20.18
C TRP A 451 33.57 -6.81 19.43
N SER A 452 33.93 -6.17 18.33
CA SER A 452 35.16 -6.48 17.57
C SER A 452 36.44 -6.34 18.41
N GLY A 453 36.47 -5.40 19.36
CA GLY A 453 37.56 -5.19 20.32
C GLY A 453 37.59 -6.18 21.50
N GLY A 454 36.66 -7.15 21.55
CA GLY A 454 36.52 -8.10 22.65
C GLY A 454 35.49 -7.69 23.69
N GLY A 455 35.07 -8.66 24.51
CA GLY A 455 34.00 -8.48 25.50
C GLY A 455 32.59 -8.73 24.94
N GLY A 456 31.59 -8.25 25.65
CA GLY A 456 30.20 -8.33 25.21
C GLY A 456 29.28 -7.39 25.97
N HIS A 457 28.12 -7.15 25.37
CA HIS A 457 27.07 -6.30 25.89
C HIS A 457 25.72 -6.99 25.71
N PHE A 458 24.75 -6.69 26.57
CA PHE A 458 23.42 -7.30 26.52
C PHE A 458 22.36 -6.22 26.37
N VAL A 459 21.42 -6.47 25.48
CA VAL A 459 20.29 -5.58 25.17
C VAL A 459 19.01 -6.39 25.02
N ALA A 460 17.86 -5.73 25.02
CA ALA A 460 16.56 -6.36 24.77
C ALA A 460 15.93 -5.79 23.50
N ILE A 461 15.30 -6.65 22.69
CA ILE A 461 14.43 -6.25 21.60
C ILE A 461 13.00 -6.26 22.13
N ASP A 462 12.32 -5.12 22.11
CA ASP A 462 10.96 -4.94 22.61
C ASP A 462 9.94 -4.59 21.52
N GLY A 463 10.39 -4.53 20.27
CA GLY A 463 9.50 -4.29 19.16
C GLY A 463 10.12 -4.56 17.81
N TYR A 464 9.26 -4.60 16.81
CA TYR A 464 9.66 -4.76 15.42
C TYR A 464 8.75 -4.00 14.48
N ASN A 465 9.29 -3.78 13.29
CA ASN A 465 8.57 -3.35 12.11
C ASN A 465 9.02 -4.28 10.97
N SER A 466 8.16 -5.24 10.60
CA SER A 466 8.52 -6.28 9.62
C SER A 466 8.82 -5.69 8.26
N ASP A 467 8.10 -4.64 7.86
CA ASP A 467 8.16 -4.11 6.51
C ASP A 467 9.32 -3.11 6.34
N LEU A 468 9.79 -2.51 7.44
CA LEU A 468 11.06 -1.76 7.50
C LEU A 468 12.29 -2.65 7.75
N ASP A 469 12.11 -3.94 8.03
CA ASP A 469 13.15 -4.83 8.57
C ASP A 469 13.88 -4.18 9.77
N MET A 470 13.13 -3.54 10.66
CA MET A 470 13.64 -2.82 11.83
C MET A 470 13.19 -3.47 13.14
N VAL A 471 14.00 -3.28 14.18
CA VAL A 471 13.75 -3.70 15.55
C VAL A 471 13.96 -2.54 16.51
N ALA A 472 13.14 -2.50 17.56
CA ALA A 472 13.28 -1.56 18.65
C ALA A 472 14.15 -2.25 19.71
N VAL A 473 15.27 -1.61 20.03
CA VAL A 473 16.31 -2.12 20.93
C VAL A 473 16.38 -1.21 22.13
N ASP A 474 16.18 -1.78 23.30
CA ASP A 474 16.29 -1.11 24.58
C ASP A 474 17.63 -1.52 25.23
N ASP A 475 18.53 -0.54 25.37
CA ASP A 475 19.94 -0.74 25.74
C ASP A 475 20.24 -0.09 27.11
N PRO A 476 20.79 -0.85 28.08
CA PRO A 476 21.03 -0.33 29.43
C PRO A 476 22.16 0.72 29.50
N TRP A 477 22.92 0.93 28.43
CA TRP A 477 23.99 1.94 28.35
C TRP A 477 23.66 3.06 27.37
N PHE A 478 23.19 2.72 26.17
CA PHE A 478 22.94 3.68 25.10
C PHE A 478 21.48 4.17 25.03
N GLY A 479 20.57 3.57 25.79
CA GLY A 479 19.15 3.87 25.77
C GLY A 479 18.40 3.24 24.59
N ALA A 480 17.09 3.49 24.54
CA ALA A 480 16.21 2.97 23.49
C ALA A 480 16.59 3.53 22.10
N SER A 481 16.61 2.66 21.09
CA SER A 481 16.85 3.03 19.70
C SER A 481 16.15 2.07 18.73
N ASP A 482 15.71 2.61 17.60
CA ASP A 482 15.20 1.79 16.49
C ASP A 482 16.33 1.58 15.48
N VAL A 483 16.64 0.33 15.18
CA VAL A 483 17.74 -0.05 14.28
C VAL A 483 17.27 -1.06 13.24
N ALA A 484 17.86 -1.02 12.06
CA ALA A 484 17.65 -2.08 11.07
C ALA A 484 18.14 -3.42 11.66
N LEU A 485 17.40 -4.51 11.42
CA LEU A 485 17.71 -5.83 11.95
C LEU A 485 19.11 -6.25 11.49
N ASN A 486 19.45 -6.06 10.21
CA ASN A 486 20.79 -6.35 9.71
C ASN A 486 21.90 -5.54 10.43
N VAL A 487 21.66 -4.27 10.77
CA VAL A 487 22.60 -3.43 11.52
C VAL A 487 22.76 -3.97 12.94
N LEU A 488 21.68 -4.36 13.63
CA LEU A 488 21.79 -5.04 14.92
C LEU A 488 22.61 -6.33 14.80
N GLN A 489 22.41 -7.08 13.72
CA GLN A 489 23.07 -8.36 13.51
C GLN A 489 24.59 -8.22 13.32
N THR A 490 25.04 -7.20 12.57
CA THR A 490 26.43 -7.15 12.08
C THR A 490 27.23 -5.89 12.45
N ALA A 491 26.57 -4.80 12.83
CA ALA A 491 27.22 -3.49 12.99
C ALA A 491 26.56 -2.61 14.07
N TYR A 492 26.03 -3.20 15.14
CA TYR A 492 25.41 -2.48 16.24
C TYR A 492 26.41 -1.50 16.87
N GLN A 493 26.02 -0.22 17.00
CA GLN A 493 26.91 0.88 17.42
C GLN A 493 28.23 0.92 16.64
N GLY A 494 28.19 0.57 15.36
CA GLY A 494 29.31 0.61 14.40
C GLY A 494 30.31 -0.55 14.48
N THR A 495 30.30 -1.37 15.54
CA THR A 495 31.34 -2.40 15.76
C THR A 495 30.86 -3.72 16.36
N GLY A 496 29.61 -3.81 16.82
CA GLY A 496 29.07 -4.97 17.50
C GLY A 496 28.27 -5.89 16.58
N SER A 497 28.34 -7.20 16.84
CA SER A 497 27.50 -8.20 16.16
C SER A 497 26.76 -9.07 17.16
N THR A 498 25.51 -9.44 16.87
CA THR A 498 24.77 -10.38 17.73
C THR A 498 25.40 -11.78 17.66
N THR A 499 25.54 -12.41 18.82
CA THR A 499 26.18 -13.74 18.94
C THR A 499 25.25 -14.79 19.53
N HIS A 500 24.31 -14.37 20.38
CA HIS A 500 23.38 -15.23 21.08
C HIS A 500 22.06 -14.51 21.28
N ARG A 501 20.99 -15.30 21.41
CA ARG A 501 19.64 -14.85 21.75
C ARG A 501 19.14 -15.62 22.97
N TYR A 502 18.42 -14.92 23.84
CA TYR A 502 17.91 -15.40 25.11
C TYR A 502 16.41 -15.12 25.13
N ARG A 503 15.64 -16.21 25.08
CA ARG A 503 14.19 -16.12 25.22
C ARG A 503 13.85 -16.14 26.70
N VAL A 504 12.88 -15.31 27.07
CA VAL A 504 12.46 -15.12 28.46
C VAL A 504 11.00 -15.45 28.67
N GLU A 505 10.63 -15.65 29.92
CA GLU A 505 9.25 -15.90 30.33
C GLU A 505 8.95 -15.41 31.76
N PRO A 506 7.66 -15.26 32.10
CA PRO A 506 7.23 -14.77 33.41
C PRO A 506 7.76 -15.60 34.58
#